data_AF-A0A1S2PHY5-F1
#
_entry.id   AF-A0A1S2PHY5-F1
#
_cell.length_a   1.000
_cell.length_b   1.000
_cell.length_c   1.000
_cell.angle_alpha   90.00
_cell.angle_beta   90.00
_cell.angle_gamma   90.00
#
_symmetry.space_group_name_H-M   'P 1'
#
loop_
_entity.id
_entity.type
_entity.pdbx_description
1 polymer ?
#
loop_
_entity_poly.entity_id
_entity_poly.type
_entity_poly.pdbx_seq_one_letter_code
_entity_poly.pdbx_strand_id
1 'polypeptide(L)'
;MAAVVLALTTLLTSTVPGRTATEAAQSTTADAGIPTASVTTIPFDVGTPGGHGKVQITLDPGRVGTCSVQAVVYGPDGGLSTVPELRITLTLPDRRIGPLDTKVTDRGGYWAADSFTLPLPGTWTMRATVRVSDVDQVTVSAPVRVTR
;
A
#
# COMPACT_ATOMS: atom_id res chain seq x y z
N MET A 1 10.72 -53.66 43.74
CA MET A 1 9.56 -53.54 42.83
C MET A 1 9.71 -52.27 42.02
N ALA A 2 9.34 -52.35 40.74
CA ALA A 2 9.11 -51.27 39.77
C ALA A 2 10.32 -50.42 39.30
N ALA A 3 10.80 -50.77 38.12
CA ALA A 3 11.42 -49.83 37.18
C ALA A 3 10.32 -48.99 36.51
N VAL A 4 10.57 -47.70 36.25
CA VAL A 4 9.96 -46.97 35.13
C VAL A 4 11.04 -46.12 34.46
N VAL A 5 11.03 -46.21 33.14
CA VAL A 5 11.97 -45.70 32.15
C VAL A 5 11.43 -44.38 31.60
N LEU A 6 12.28 -43.38 31.33
CA LEU A 6 12.42 -42.73 30.01
C LEU A 6 13.44 -41.59 30.08
N ALA A 7 14.63 -41.88 29.56
CA ALA A 7 15.51 -40.86 29.01
C ALA A 7 14.97 -40.41 27.64
N LEU A 8 15.47 -39.26 27.18
CA LEU A 8 15.47 -38.73 25.81
C LEU A 8 14.48 -37.58 25.53
N THR A 9 14.95 -36.33 25.63
CA THR A 9 15.28 -35.51 24.45
C THR A 9 15.78 -34.11 24.85
N THR A 10 16.99 -33.79 24.37
CA THR A 10 17.51 -32.46 24.01
C THR A 10 17.65 -31.37 25.08
N LEU A 11 18.80 -31.39 25.75
CA LEU A 11 19.60 -30.17 25.94
C LEU A 11 19.99 -29.60 24.57
N LEU A 12 19.64 -28.35 24.27
CA LEU A 12 20.38 -27.36 23.47
C LEU A 12 19.52 -26.08 23.50
N THR A 13 19.85 -25.11 24.35
CA THR A 13 20.75 -24.00 24.01
C THR A 13 20.14 -22.98 23.05
N SER A 14 20.34 -21.72 23.44
CA SER A 14 20.15 -20.49 22.67
C SER A 14 18.74 -19.92 22.59
N THR A 15 18.48 -19.09 23.59
CA THR A 15 18.12 -17.68 23.37
C THR A 15 18.40 -17.19 21.94
N VAL A 16 17.40 -16.59 21.30
CA VAL A 16 17.63 -15.50 20.36
C VAL A 16 16.73 -14.34 20.79
N PRO A 17 17.31 -13.23 21.28
CA PRO A 17 16.59 -12.03 21.63
C PRO A 17 16.19 -11.28 20.36
N GLY A 18 15.08 -10.53 20.43
CA GLY A 18 14.80 -9.42 19.53
C GLY A 18 14.33 -9.81 18.13
N ARG A 19 13.02 -9.70 17.89
CA ARG A 19 12.57 -9.06 16.66
C ARG A 19 11.59 -7.94 16.99
N THR A 20 12.21 -6.84 17.36
CA THR A 20 11.85 -5.47 17.03
C THR A 20 10.78 -5.39 15.93
N ALA A 21 9.74 -4.61 16.20
CA ALA A 21 8.94 -3.97 15.18
C ALA A 21 9.86 -3.30 14.15
N THR A 22 9.88 -3.77 12.91
CA THR A 22 10.14 -3.04 11.66
C THR A 22 10.24 -4.08 10.56
N GLU A 23 9.18 -4.23 9.75
CA GLU A 23 9.30 -4.67 8.36
C GLU A 23 8.13 -4.07 7.56
N ALA A 24 7.97 -2.75 7.68
CA ALA A 24 7.59 -1.95 6.53
C ALA A 24 8.84 -1.88 5.64
N ALA A 25 8.66 -2.23 4.36
CA ALA A 25 9.65 -2.26 3.28
C ALA A 25 10.54 -3.51 3.21
N GLN A 26 10.11 -4.46 2.38
CA GLN A 26 10.96 -5.05 1.34
C GLN A 26 10.09 -5.61 0.21
N SER A 27 9.71 -4.71 -0.72
CA SER A 27 9.32 -5.10 -2.07
C SER A 27 10.56 -5.57 -2.81
N THR A 28 10.82 -6.88 -2.84
CA THR A 28 11.72 -7.48 -3.85
C THR A 28 11.35 -8.94 -4.07
N THR A 29 10.32 -9.20 -4.88
CA THR A 29 10.27 -10.42 -5.68
C THR A 29 10.42 -10.00 -7.13
N ALA A 30 11.65 -10.11 -7.64
CA ALA A 30 11.87 -10.20 -9.07
C ALA A 30 11.38 -11.59 -9.49
N ASP A 31 10.14 -11.68 -9.95
CA ASP A 31 9.60 -12.91 -10.55
C ASP A 31 9.31 -12.68 -12.03
N ALA A 32 9.85 -13.58 -12.85
CA ALA A 32 9.80 -13.52 -14.29
C ALA A 32 8.40 -13.86 -14.81
N GLY A 33 7.82 -12.97 -15.64
CA GLY A 33 6.83 -13.36 -16.65
C GLY A 33 5.34 -13.19 -16.32
N ILE A 34 4.96 -12.73 -15.13
CA ILE A 34 3.57 -12.32 -14.83
C ILE A 34 3.58 -10.83 -14.52
N PRO A 35 2.70 -10.02 -15.13
CA PRO A 35 2.63 -8.61 -14.78
C PRO A 35 2.22 -8.46 -13.32
N THR A 36 3.19 -8.09 -12.48
CA THR A 36 2.96 -7.92 -11.04
C THR A 36 2.23 -6.62 -10.77
N ALA A 37 1.12 -6.72 -10.04
CA ALA A 37 0.47 -5.57 -9.46
C ALA A 37 1.40 -4.90 -8.44
N SER A 38 1.46 -3.58 -8.44
CA SER A 38 2.19 -2.81 -7.45
C SER A 38 1.25 -2.38 -6.33
N VAL A 39 1.52 -2.81 -5.10
CA VAL A 39 0.73 -2.44 -3.92
C VAL A 39 1.53 -1.46 -3.07
N THR A 40 0.92 -0.33 -2.72
CA THR A 40 1.52 0.73 -1.91
C THR A 40 0.56 1.11 -0.78
N THR A 41 1.03 1.08 0.45
CA THR A 41 0.25 1.52 1.61
C THR A 41 0.81 2.84 2.12
N ILE A 42 -0.05 3.86 2.23
CA ILE A 42 0.33 5.20 2.67
C ILE A 42 -0.47 5.55 3.93
N PRO A 43 0.17 5.76 5.08
CA PRO A 43 -0.52 6.26 6.25
C PRO A 43 -0.99 7.71 6.01
N PHE A 44 -2.11 8.09 6.60
CA PHE A 44 -2.61 9.46 6.56
C PHE A 44 -3.14 9.87 7.94
N ASP A 45 -3.04 11.15 8.24
CA ASP A 45 -3.56 11.76 9.46
C ASP A 45 -4.02 13.18 9.14
N VAL A 46 -5.28 13.49 9.44
CA VAL A 46 -5.92 14.78 9.17
C VAL A 46 -5.90 15.69 10.41
N GLY A 47 -5.41 15.21 11.56
CA GLY A 47 -5.34 15.96 12.80
C GLY A 47 -6.64 16.01 13.61
N THR A 48 -7.68 15.27 13.19
CA THR A 48 -8.98 15.19 13.87
C THR A 48 -9.18 13.84 14.56
N PRO A 49 -10.01 13.76 15.63
CA PRO A 49 -10.34 12.50 16.29
C PRO A 49 -10.95 11.50 15.29
N GLY A 50 -10.29 10.36 15.09
CA GLY A 50 -10.70 9.34 14.11
C GLY A 50 -10.38 9.67 12.64
N GLY A 51 -9.80 10.84 12.35
CA GLY A 51 -9.41 11.28 11.00
C GLY A 51 -8.03 10.77 10.57
N HIS A 52 -7.64 9.56 10.95
CA HIS A 52 -6.35 8.98 10.61
C HIS A 52 -6.48 7.50 10.27
N GLY A 53 -5.52 6.98 9.53
CA GLY A 53 -5.56 5.62 9.03
C GLY A 53 -4.50 5.36 7.96
N LYS A 54 -4.82 4.48 7.02
CA LYS A 54 -3.96 4.16 5.88
C LYS A 54 -4.77 3.94 4.63
N VAL A 55 -4.25 4.39 3.48
CA VAL A 55 -4.78 4.04 2.17
C VAL A 55 -3.87 3.00 1.53
N GLN A 56 -4.43 1.86 1.15
CA GLN A 56 -3.75 0.85 0.35
C GLN A 56 -4.16 1.05 -1.11
N ILE A 57 -3.19 1.22 -1.99
CA ILE A 57 -3.41 1.49 -3.41
C ILE A 57 -2.72 0.38 -4.20
N THR A 58 -3.48 -0.26 -5.08
CA THR A 58 -3.05 -1.31 -5.99
C THR A 58 -3.07 -0.75 -7.41
N LEU A 59 -1.94 -0.85 -8.11
CA LEU A 59 -1.79 -0.51 -9.52
C LEU A 59 -1.58 -1.81 -10.30
N ASP A 60 -2.51 -2.14 -11.20
CA ASP A 60 -2.50 -3.40 -11.93
C ASP A 60 -2.72 -3.22 -13.45
N PRO A 61 -1.74 -3.55 -14.30
CA PRO A 61 -0.37 -3.90 -13.95
C PRO A 61 0.45 -2.67 -13.51
N GLY A 62 1.50 -2.89 -12.72
CA GLY A 62 2.45 -1.85 -12.31
C GLY A 62 3.47 -1.44 -13.40
N ARG A 63 3.05 -1.33 -14.66
CA ARG A 63 3.95 -1.05 -15.81
C ARG A 63 3.37 -0.01 -16.76
N VAL A 64 4.18 0.42 -17.72
CA VAL A 64 3.79 1.32 -18.81
C VAL A 64 2.61 0.77 -19.61
N GLY A 65 1.72 1.67 -20.02
CA GLY A 65 0.52 1.35 -20.78
C GLY A 65 -0.75 1.46 -19.95
N THR A 66 -1.80 0.77 -20.38
CA THR A 66 -3.08 0.74 -19.69
C THR A 66 -2.98 -0.09 -18.42
N CYS A 67 -3.33 0.53 -17.30
CA CYS A 67 -3.39 -0.05 -15.98
C CYS A 67 -4.69 0.35 -15.29
N SER A 68 -5.08 -0.44 -14.31
CA SER A 68 -6.17 -0.17 -13.40
C SER A 68 -5.59 0.29 -12.06
N VAL A 69 -6.33 1.14 -11.36
CA VAL A 69 -5.99 1.60 -10.02
C VAL A 69 -7.13 1.21 -9.11
N GLN A 70 -6.80 0.56 -8.00
CA GLN A 70 -7.75 0.26 -6.93
C GLN A 70 -7.20 0.82 -5.63
N ALA A 71 -8.05 1.33 -4.76
CA ALA A 71 -7.64 1.85 -3.47
C ALA A 71 -8.65 1.54 -2.39
N VAL A 72 -8.15 1.21 -1.22
CA VAL A 72 -8.94 0.87 -0.03
C VAL A 72 -8.45 1.73 1.11
N VAL A 73 -9.37 2.35 1.83
CA VAL A 73 -9.04 3.14 3.03
C VAL A 73 -9.32 2.28 4.25
N TYR A 74 -8.35 2.24 5.16
CA TYR A 74 -8.47 1.60 6.46
C TYR A 74 -8.47 2.66 7.56
N GLY A 75 -9.38 2.49 8.52
CA GLY A 75 -9.46 3.32 9.71
C GLY A 75 -8.37 3.00 10.74
N PRO A 76 -8.38 3.70 11.89
CA PRO A 76 -7.38 3.53 12.95
C PRO A 76 -7.47 2.18 13.67
N ASP A 77 -8.66 1.58 13.67
CA ASP A 77 -8.96 0.22 14.16
C ASP A 77 -8.50 -0.88 13.19
N GLY A 78 -8.03 -0.51 12.00
CA GLY A 78 -7.61 -1.44 10.94
C GLY A 78 -8.75 -2.01 10.11
N GLY A 79 -10.01 -1.68 10.42
CA GLY A 79 -11.18 -1.99 9.61
C GLY A 79 -11.25 -1.15 8.33
N LEU A 80 -12.11 -1.57 7.39
CA LEU A 80 -12.42 -0.78 6.20
C LEU A 80 -13.14 0.51 6.62
N SER A 81 -12.69 1.63 6.07
CA SER A 81 -13.28 2.94 6.31
C SER A 81 -13.71 3.56 4.99
N THR A 82 -14.89 4.17 4.98
CA THR A 82 -15.38 4.93 3.83
C THR A 82 -15.08 6.40 4.05
N VAL A 83 -14.53 7.05 3.03
CA VAL A 83 -14.25 8.48 3.03
C VAL A 83 -15.15 9.19 2.02
N PRO A 84 -15.61 10.42 2.29
CA PRO A 84 -16.39 11.20 1.33
C PRO A 84 -15.72 11.38 -0.04
N GLU A 85 -14.40 11.58 -0.07
CA GLU A 85 -13.65 11.70 -1.33
C GLU A 85 -12.23 11.14 -1.20
N LEU A 86 -11.82 10.37 -2.21
CA LEU A 86 -10.43 9.97 -2.43
C LEU A 86 -10.00 10.36 -3.84
N ARG A 87 -8.90 11.09 -3.93
CA ARG A 87 -8.26 11.43 -5.20
C ARG A 87 -6.86 10.85 -5.27
N ILE A 88 -6.55 10.18 -6.36
CA ILE A 88 -5.21 9.63 -6.61
C ILE A 88 -4.64 10.28 -7.86
N THR A 89 -3.43 10.80 -7.74
CA THR A 89 -2.68 11.39 -8.85
C THR A 89 -1.28 10.83 -8.90
N LEU A 90 -0.72 10.69 -10.10
CA LEU A 90 0.65 10.25 -10.31
C LEU A 90 1.46 11.34 -11.01
N THR A 91 2.70 11.54 -10.56
CA THR A 91 3.65 12.49 -11.15
C THR A 91 4.98 11.81 -11.40
N LEU A 92 5.64 12.09 -12.51
CA LEU A 92 7.00 11.63 -12.81
C LEU A 92 7.93 12.85 -12.80
N PRO A 93 8.54 13.17 -11.64
CA PRO A 93 9.32 14.40 -11.48
C PRO A 93 10.53 14.44 -12.43
N ASP A 94 11.22 13.31 -12.63
CA ASP A 94 12.36 13.19 -13.55
C ASP A 94 12.05 13.59 -15.00
N ARG A 95 10.80 13.42 -15.42
CA ARG A 95 10.34 13.75 -16.78
C ARG A 95 9.37 14.92 -16.81
N ARG A 96 9.12 15.56 -15.66
CA ARG A 96 8.15 16.65 -15.49
C ARG A 96 6.75 16.29 -16.02
N ILE A 97 6.32 15.05 -15.81
CA ILE A 97 4.99 14.58 -16.20
C ILE A 97 4.04 14.64 -15.01
N GLY A 98 2.83 15.11 -15.24
CA GLY A 98 1.72 15.08 -14.29
C GLY A 98 1.33 16.46 -13.75
N PRO A 99 0.34 16.52 -12.85
CA PRO A 99 -0.35 15.39 -12.23
C PRO A 99 -1.28 14.65 -13.20
N LEU A 100 -1.09 13.33 -13.29
CA LEU A 100 -2.00 12.43 -13.99
C LEU A 100 -3.07 11.97 -12.99
N ASP A 101 -4.29 12.48 -13.16
CA ASP A 101 -5.43 12.13 -12.31
C ASP A 101 -6.00 10.78 -12.75
N THR A 102 -6.05 9.82 -11.83
CA THR A 102 -6.52 8.46 -12.14
C THR A 102 -8.03 8.39 -12.31
N LYS A 103 -8.77 9.44 -11.90
CA LYS A 103 -10.24 9.50 -11.93
C LYS A 103 -10.90 8.32 -11.20
N VAL A 104 -10.30 7.87 -10.10
CA VAL A 104 -10.90 6.83 -9.26
C VAL A 104 -12.29 7.24 -8.78
N THR A 105 -13.20 6.27 -8.78
CA THR A 105 -14.59 6.41 -8.33
C THR A 105 -14.86 5.46 -7.18
N ASP A 106 -15.69 5.87 -6.21
CA ASP A 106 -16.17 4.97 -5.16
C ASP A 106 -17.02 3.84 -5.76
N ARG A 107 -16.72 2.60 -5.36
CA ARG A 107 -17.40 1.36 -5.76
C ARG A 107 -18.16 0.72 -4.59
N GLY A 108 -18.42 1.47 -3.52
CA GLY A 108 -19.16 1.00 -2.35
C GLY A 108 -18.28 0.25 -1.37
N GLY A 109 -17.13 0.82 -1.00
CA GLY A 109 -16.20 0.27 -0.02
C GLY A 109 -14.73 0.24 -0.48
N TYR A 110 -14.49 0.46 -1.77
CA TYR A 110 -13.18 0.69 -2.34
C TYR A 110 -13.31 1.66 -3.51
N TRP A 111 -12.21 2.26 -3.92
CA TRP A 111 -12.13 3.19 -5.02
C TRP A 111 -11.45 2.53 -6.19
N ALA A 112 -11.96 2.72 -7.41
CA ALA A 112 -11.36 2.12 -8.59
C ALA A 112 -11.43 3.01 -9.83
N ALA A 113 -10.42 2.87 -10.67
CA ALA A 113 -10.38 3.32 -12.05
C ALA A 113 -9.97 2.12 -12.92
N ASP A 114 -10.87 1.69 -13.81
CA ASP A 114 -10.67 0.50 -14.64
C ASP A 114 -9.61 0.71 -15.74
N SER A 115 -9.32 1.97 -16.07
CA SER A 115 -8.37 2.32 -17.14
C SER A 115 -7.69 3.65 -16.87
N PHE A 116 -6.38 3.60 -16.76
CA PHE A 116 -5.46 4.69 -16.56
C PHE A 116 -4.19 4.41 -17.36
N THR A 117 -3.64 5.40 -18.08
CA THR A 117 -2.46 5.18 -18.93
C THR A 117 -1.21 5.79 -18.31
N LEU A 118 -0.21 4.94 -18.07
CA LEU A 118 1.13 5.37 -17.67
C LEU A 118 2.01 5.50 -18.92
N PRO A 119 2.47 6.71 -19.29
CA PRO A 119 3.16 6.93 -20.55
C PRO A 119 4.61 6.47 -20.55
N LEU A 120 5.27 6.46 -19.38
CA LEU A 120 6.71 6.22 -19.27
C LEU A 120 7.06 5.38 -18.03
N PRO A 121 8.11 4.55 -18.12
CA PRO A 121 8.62 3.82 -16.96
C PRO A 121 9.43 4.76 -16.07
N GLY A 122 9.58 4.41 -14.80
CA GLY A 122 10.35 5.18 -13.83
C GLY A 122 9.78 5.14 -12.42
N THR A 123 10.35 5.95 -11.52
CA THR A 123 9.83 6.11 -10.17
C THR A 123 8.81 7.24 -10.16
N TRP A 124 7.53 6.88 -10.18
CA TRP A 124 6.44 7.83 -10.07
C TRP A 124 6.21 8.20 -8.61
N THR A 125 5.83 9.44 -8.35
CA THR A 125 5.30 9.88 -7.06
C THR A 125 3.78 9.81 -7.13
N MET A 126 3.21 8.86 -6.39
CA MET A 126 1.78 8.74 -6.20
C MET A 126 1.36 9.64 -5.04
N ARG A 127 0.37 10.51 -5.28
CA ARG A 127 -0.25 11.36 -4.27
C ARG A 127 -1.70 10.92 -4.07
N ALA A 128 -2.04 10.58 -2.84
CA ALA A 128 -3.38 10.26 -2.42
C ALA A 128 -3.90 11.40 -1.56
N THR A 129 -5.01 12.00 -1.98
CA THR A 129 -5.69 13.03 -1.22
C THR A 129 -6.95 12.42 -0.63
N VAL A 130 -6.98 12.32 0.69
CA VAL A 130 -8.06 11.72 1.47
C VAL A 130 -8.84 12.83 2.14
N ARG A 131 -10.13 12.94 1.84
CA ARG A 131 -11.04 13.89 2.49
C ARG A 131 -11.98 13.13 3.41
N VAL A 132 -11.91 13.41 4.71
CA VAL A 132 -12.70 12.73 5.75
C VAL A 132 -13.95 13.53 6.13
N SER A 133 -13.95 14.85 5.91
CA SER A 133 -15.11 15.73 6.11
C SER A 133 -15.13 16.87 5.10
N ASP A 134 -16.07 17.82 5.19
CA ASP A 134 -16.09 18.97 4.28
C ASP A 134 -14.83 19.84 4.36
N VAL A 135 -14.27 19.97 5.56
CA VAL A 135 -13.12 20.83 5.87
C VAL A 135 -11.84 20.06 6.14
N ASP A 136 -11.95 18.75 6.37
CA ASP A 136 -10.84 17.90 6.78
C ASP A 136 -10.33 17.06 5.60
N GLN A 137 -9.16 17.42 5.09
CA GLN A 137 -8.50 16.73 3.99
C GLN A 137 -6.98 16.70 4.19
N VAL A 138 -6.34 15.62 3.76
CA VAL A 138 -4.87 15.50 3.74
C VAL A 138 -4.40 14.91 2.42
N THR A 139 -3.27 15.42 1.92
CA THR A 139 -2.56 14.81 0.79
C THR A 139 -1.29 14.13 1.30
N VAL A 140 -1.20 12.82 1.07
CA VAL A 140 -0.03 12.00 1.37
C VAL A 140 0.58 11.47 0.08
N SER A 141 1.88 11.15 0.11
CA SER A 141 2.59 10.71 -1.09
C SER A 141 3.52 9.54 -0.82
N ALA A 142 3.65 8.66 -1.80
CA ALA A 142 4.60 7.56 -1.78
C ALA A 142 5.20 7.31 -3.18
N PRO A 143 6.46 6.84 -3.25
CA PRO A 143 7.06 6.43 -4.51
C PRO A 143 6.46 5.09 -4.97
N VAL A 144 6.18 4.98 -6.27
CA VAL A 144 5.78 3.74 -6.94
C VAL A 144 6.67 3.52 -8.15
N ARG A 145 7.25 2.31 -8.26
CA ARG A 145 8.09 1.95 -9.42
C ARG A 145 7.20 1.41 -10.53
N VAL A 146 7.32 2.00 -11.71
CA VAL A 146 6.64 1.57 -12.93
C VAL A 146 7.68 0.98 -13.87
N THR A 147 7.50 -0.29 -14.23
CA THR A 147 8.37 -0.99 -15.18
C THR A 147 7.93 -0.77 -16.63
N ARG A 148 8.74 -1.21 -17.59
CA ARG A 148 8.45 -1.09 -19.03
C ARG A 148 7.42 -2.14 -19.47
#